data_AF-A0A2D5S2D2-F1
#
_entry.id   AF-A0A2D5S2D2-F1
#
_cell.length_a   1.000
_cell.length_b   1.000
_cell.length_c   1.000
_cell.angle_alpha   90.00
_cell.angle_beta   90.00
_cell.angle_gamma   90.00
#
_symmetry.space_group_name_H-M   'P 1'
#
loop_
_entity.id
_entity.type
_entity.pdbx_description
1 polymer ?
#
loop_
_entity_poly.entity_id
_entity_poly.type
_entity_poly.pdbx_seq_one_letter_code
_entity_poly.pdbx_strand_id
1 'polypeptide(L)'
;MKRNQAGFTLIELIIVIVILGILAVTAAPKFLDFGGDARNSVLQGVKGSLESASSLIYGKAIIAGEQNAATETLTDPAINIVYGYPAATSTDLTAAAELSDFVFGTPAAGAIRIATDAAGINADDTANENCHVLYTQASGPGIKPVITIVNDGC
;
A
#
# COMPACT_ATOMS: atom_id res chain seq x y z
N MET A 1 60.62 -26.14 8.51
CA MET A 1 59.92 -25.88 7.23
C MET A 1 59.55 -24.40 7.15
N LYS A 2 60.21 -23.62 6.29
CA LYS A 2 59.89 -22.19 6.09
C LYS A 2 58.67 -22.12 5.16
N ARG A 3 57.53 -21.67 5.68
CA ARG A 3 56.34 -21.38 4.86
C ARG A 3 56.64 -20.16 4.00
N ASN A 4 56.70 -20.31 2.68
CA ASN A 4 56.73 -19.18 1.76
C ASN A 4 55.40 -18.46 1.86
N GLN A 5 55.40 -17.31 2.52
CA GLN A 5 54.25 -16.41 2.56
C GLN A 5 54.22 -15.67 1.23
N ALA A 6 53.39 -16.13 0.30
CA ALA A 6 53.15 -15.42 -0.95
C ALA A 6 52.47 -14.09 -0.60
N GLY A 7 53.19 -12.98 -0.77
CA GLY A 7 52.61 -11.65 -0.63
C GLY A 7 51.62 -11.38 -1.76
N PHE A 8 50.54 -10.66 -1.44
CA PHE A 8 49.58 -10.18 -2.43
C PHE A 8 50.26 -9.19 -3.38
N THR A 9 50.04 -9.32 -4.69
CA THR A 9 50.64 -8.42 -5.67
C THR A 9 49.88 -7.08 -5.70
N LEU A 10 50.57 -5.99 -6.02
CA LEU A 10 49.91 -4.69 -6.18
C LEU A 10 48.85 -4.71 -7.29
N ILE A 11 49.08 -5.51 -8.34
CA ILE A 11 48.14 -5.65 -9.45
C ILE A 11 46.86 -6.38 -9.03
N GLU A 12 46.94 -7.40 -8.17
CA GLU A 12 45.73 -8.05 -7.63
C GLU A 12 44.87 -7.07 -6.83
N LEU A 13 45.49 -6.17 -6.06
CA LEU A 13 44.73 -5.17 -5.30
C LEU A 13 44.05 -4.15 -6.23
N ILE A 14 44.76 -3.71 -7.26
CA ILE A 14 44.22 -2.76 -8.26
C ILE A 14 43.06 -3.38 -9.03
N ILE A 15 43.19 -4.64 -9.47
CA ILE A 15 42.13 -5.33 -10.20
C ILE A 15 40.86 -5.46 -9.34
N VAL A 16 41.00 -5.75 -8.05
CA VAL A 16 39.85 -5.86 -7.14
C VAL A 16 39.11 -4.53 -7.01
N ILE A 17 39.80 -3.41 -6.78
CA ILE A 17 39.13 -2.10 -6.67
C ILE A 17 38.50 -1.65 -7.99
N VAL A 18 39.09 -2.00 -9.13
CA VAL A 18 38.52 -1.71 -10.45
C VAL A 18 37.23 -2.51 -10.66
N ILE A 19 37.23 -3.81 -10.35
CA ILE A 19 36.03 -4.65 -10.44
C ILE A 19 34.94 -4.14 -9.51
N LEU A 20 35.28 -3.82 -8.25
CA LEU A 20 34.31 -3.24 -7.30
C LEU A 20 33.77 -1.89 -7.79
N GLY A 21 34.59 -1.05 -8.42
CA GLY A 21 34.15 0.21 -9.02
C GLY A 21 33.13 0.02 -10.14
N ILE A 22 33.35 -0.95 -11.05
CA ILE A 22 32.41 -1.26 -12.14
C ILE A 22 31.09 -1.81 -11.58
N LEU A 23 31.15 -2.70 -10.59
CA LEU A 23 29.96 -3.25 -9.95
C LEU A 23 29.17 -2.17 -9.19
N ALA A 24 29.86 -1.24 -8.52
CA ALA A 24 29.21 -0.16 -7.78
C ALA A 24 28.42 0.78 -8.72
N VAL A 25 28.99 1.19 -9.85
CA VAL A 25 28.33 2.11 -10.80
C VAL A 25 27.11 1.46 -11.47
N THR A 26 27.15 0.15 -11.72
CA THR A 26 26.01 -0.55 -12.35
C THR A 26 24.91 -0.95 -11.35
N ALA A 27 25.27 -1.22 -10.08
CA ALA A 27 24.32 -1.61 -9.05
C ALA A 27 23.65 -0.41 -8.34
N ALA A 28 24.35 0.71 -8.18
CA ALA A 28 23.83 1.87 -7.43
C ALA A 28 22.50 2.42 -7.99
N PRO A 29 22.28 2.58 -9.31
CA PRO A 29 21.00 3.08 -9.83
C PRO A 29 19.83 2.17 -9.47
N LYS A 30 20.00 0.85 -9.53
CA LYS A 30 18.94 -0.12 -9.18
C LYS A 30 18.67 -0.18 -7.68
N PHE A 31 19.70 -0.02 -6.85
CA PHE A 31 19.54 -0.02 -5.41
C PHE A 31 18.74 1.18 -4.90
N LEU A 32 18.82 2.31 -5.60
CA LEU A 32 18.04 3.52 -5.27
C LEU A 32 16.55 3.39 -5.64
N ASP A 33 16.21 2.62 -6.69
CA ASP A 33 14.83 2.46 -7.20
C ASP A 33 14.01 1.40 -6.43
N PHE A 34 14.66 0.51 -5.66
CA PHE A 34 13.97 -0.53 -4.90
C PHE A 34 13.01 -0.01 -3.83
N GLY A 35 13.19 1.21 -3.33
CA GLY A 35 12.27 1.83 -2.38
C GLY A 35 10.89 2.09 -2.98
N GLY A 36 10.85 2.68 -4.18
CA GLY A 36 9.60 3.02 -4.89
C GLY A 36 8.86 1.76 -5.35
N ASP A 37 9.58 0.81 -5.93
CA ASP A 37 9.02 -0.49 -6.35
C ASP A 37 8.42 -1.28 -5.18
N ALA A 38 9.11 -1.29 -4.02
CA ALA A 38 8.61 -1.96 -2.82
C ALA A 38 7.32 -1.31 -2.31
N ARG A 39 7.28 0.03 -2.26
CA ARG A 39 6.07 0.78 -1.84
C ARG A 39 4.90 0.52 -2.78
N ASN A 40 5.13 0.60 -4.09
CA ASN A 40 4.10 0.33 -5.08
C ASN A 40 3.53 -1.10 -4.95
N SER A 41 4.40 -2.08 -4.66
CA SER A 41 3.99 -3.46 -4.41
C SER A 41 3.11 -3.60 -3.17
N VAL A 42 3.44 -2.87 -2.09
CA VAL A 42 2.60 -2.83 -0.88
C VAL A 42 1.25 -2.17 -1.16
N LEU A 43 1.21 -1.05 -1.89
CA LEU A 43 -0.04 -0.38 -2.27
C LEU A 43 -0.92 -1.27 -3.16
N GLN A 44 -0.32 -2.08 -4.04
CA GLN A 44 -1.05 -3.09 -4.80
C GLN A 44 -1.65 -4.17 -3.89
N GLY A 45 -0.90 -4.60 -2.86
CA GLY A 45 -1.41 -5.50 -1.82
C GLY A 45 -2.63 -4.93 -1.09
N VAL A 46 -2.56 -3.66 -0.68
CA VAL A 46 -3.68 -2.95 -0.03
C VAL A 46 -4.88 -2.83 -0.96
N LYS A 47 -4.67 -2.47 -2.23
CA LYS A 47 -5.77 -2.43 -3.21
C LYS A 47 -6.45 -3.79 -3.32
N GLY A 48 -5.67 -4.87 -3.45
CA GLY A 48 -6.21 -6.23 -3.53
C GLY A 48 -6.96 -6.67 -2.27
N SER A 49 -6.46 -6.31 -1.08
CA SER A 49 -7.15 -6.62 0.18
C SER A 49 -8.49 -5.88 0.28
N LEU A 50 -8.55 -4.61 -0.12
CA LEU A 50 -9.78 -3.82 -0.14
C LEU A 50 -10.81 -4.33 -1.16
N GLU A 51 -10.37 -4.73 -2.36
CA GLU A 51 -11.27 -5.32 -3.37
C GLU A 51 -11.87 -6.64 -2.90
N SER A 52 -11.05 -7.49 -2.27
CA SER A 52 -11.48 -8.76 -1.67
C SER A 52 -12.45 -8.51 -0.51
N ALA A 53 -12.08 -7.65 0.43
CA ALA A 53 -12.90 -7.27 1.57
C ALA A 53 -14.24 -6.68 1.14
N SER A 54 -14.23 -5.77 0.17
CA SER A 54 -15.46 -5.17 -0.38
C SER A 54 -16.39 -6.22 -0.96
N SER A 55 -15.86 -7.24 -1.64
CA SER A 55 -16.66 -8.34 -2.20
C SER A 55 -17.23 -9.26 -1.12
N LEU A 56 -16.46 -9.53 -0.06
CA LEU A 56 -16.90 -10.35 1.08
C LEU A 56 -18.00 -9.64 1.88
N ILE A 57 -17.81 -8.36 2.19
CA ILE A 57 -18.78 -7.54 2.92
C ILE A 57 -20.06 -7.37 2.10
N TYR A 58 -19.96 -7.17 0.79
CA TYR A 58 -21.13 -7.14 -0.09
C TYR A 58 -21.90 -8.47 -0.10
N GLY A 59 -21.20 -9.60 -0.09
CA GLY A 59 -21.84 -10.91 0.09
C GLY A 59 -22.61 -11.02 1.41
N LYS A 60 -22.04 -10.53 2.51
CA LYS A 60 -22.71 -10.47 3.82
C LYS A 60 -23.92 -9.53 3.80
N ALA A 61 -23.82 -8.38 3.12
CA ALA A 61 -24.92 -7.44 2.97
C ALA A 61 -26.10 -8.05 2.18
N ILE A 62 -25.84 -8.83 1.13
CA ILE A 62 -26.89 -9.55 0.40
C ILE A 62 -27.59 -10.57 1.32
N ILE A 63 -26.83 -11.31 2.13
CA ILE A 63 -27.40 -12.30 3.06
C ILE A 63 -28.27 -11.61 4.11
N ALA A 64 -27.86 -10.44 4.58
CA ALA A 64 -28.63 -9.61 5.51
C ALA A 64 -29.82 -8.90 4.85
N GLY A 65 -29.86 -8.80 3.52
CA GLY A 65 -30.88 -8.05 2.77
C GLY A 65 -30.63 -6.54 2.69
N GLU A 66 -29.44 -6.08 3.08
CA GLU A 66 -29.09 -4.67 3.25
C GLU A 66 -28.23 -4.11 2.09
N GLN A 67 -28.06 -4.88 1.00
CA GLN A 67 -27.21 -4.49 -0.13
C GLN A 67 -27.65 -3.21 -0.86
N ASN A 68 -28.90 -2.78 -0.68
CA ASN A 68 -29.45 -1.57 -1.30
C ASN A 68 -29.59 -0.41 -0.32
N ALA A 69 -29.31 -0.62 0.97
CA ALA A 69 -29.41 0.42 1.98
C ALA A 69 -28.36 1.51 1.73
N ALA A 70 -28.78 2.77 1.76
CA ALA A 70 -27.86 3.89 1.55
C ALA A 70 -26.79 3.98 2.64
N THR A 71 -27.16 3.68 3.88
CA THR A 71 -26.23 3.48 5.00
C THR A 71 -26.88 2.51 5.97
N GLU A 72 -26.13 1.49 6.40
CA GLU A 72 -26.57 0.50 7.39
C GLU A 72 -25.35 -0.06 8.12
N THR A 73 -25.55 -0.76 9.24
CA THR A 73 -24.47 -1.43 9.96
C THR A 73 -24.68 -2.95 9.94
N LEU A 74 -23.73 -3.70 9.38
CA LEU A 74 -23.71 -5.15 9.52
C LEU A 74 -23.37 -5.52 10.97
N THR A 75 -23.92 -6.62 11.48
CA THR A 75 -23.73 -7.01 12.89
C THR A 75 -22.59 -8.01 13.12
N ASP A 76 -22.07 -8.65 12.07
CA ASP A 76 -21.01 -9.68 12.17
C ASP A 76 -20.09 -9.73 10.94
N PRO A 77 -18.91 -9.07 10.99
CA PRO A 77 -18.49 -8.11 12.02
C PRO A 77 -19.28 -6.79 11.97
N ALA A 78 -19.21 -6.02 13.05
CA ALA A 78 -19.79 -4.68 13.13
C ALA A 78 -19.08 -3.71 12.16
N ILE A 79 -19.64 -3.53 10.96
CA ILE A 79 -19.07 -2.70 9.90
C ILE A 79 -20.18 -1.86 9.28
N ASN A 80 -19.97 -0.54 9.21
CA ASN A 80 -20.87 0.32 8.47
C ASN A 80 -20.71 0.08 6.97
N ILE A 81 -21.84 -0.03 6.29
CA ILE A 81 -21.92 -0.26 4.87
C ILE A 81 -22.68 0.87 4.18
N VAL A 82 -22.29 1.15 2.94
CA VAL A 82 -22.94 2.06 2.00
C VAL A 82 -23.24 1.24 0.76
N TYR A 83 -24.52 1.01 0.48
CA TYR A 83 -24.98 0.16 -0.62
C TYR A 83 -24.33 -1.24 -0.63
N GLY A 84 -24.22 -1.84 0.57
CA GLY A 84 -23.63 -3.16 0.76
C GLY A 84 -22.11 -3.23 0.78
N TYR A 85 -21.40 -2.15 0.48
CA TYR A 85 -19.93 -2.09 0.54
C TYR A 85 -19.46 -1.37 1.80
N PRO A 86 -18.24 -1.61 2.31
CA PRO A 86 -17.71 -0.89 3.46
C PRO A 86 -17.82 0.63 3.29
N ALA A 87 -18.21 1.33 4.35
CA ALA A 87 -18.18 2.79 4.36
C ALA A 87 -16.73 3.29 4.24
N ALA A 88 -16.52 4.46 3.61
CA ALA A 88 -15.21 5.08 3.54
C ALA A 88 -14.84 5.72 4.89
N THR A 89 -14.55 4.89 5.89
CA THR A 89 -14.01 5.31 7.20
C THR A 89 -12.77 4.47 7.53
N SER A 90 -11.83 5.03 8.30
CA SER A 90 -10.64 4.28 8.72
C SER A 90 -11.00 3.08 9.59
N THR A 91 -12.02 3.18 10.43
CA THR A 91 -12.48 2.09 11.30
C THR A 91 -13.08 0.93 10.51
N ASP A 92 -13.98 1.22 9.56
CA ASP A 92 -14.67 0.20 8.78
C ASP A 92 -13.73 -0.49 7.80
N LEU A 93 -12.82 0.25 7.15
CA LEU A 93 -11.84 -0.32 6.24
C LEU A 93 -10.75 -1.11 6.97
N THR A 94 -10.34 -0.69 8.17
CA THR A 94 -9.42 -1.47 9.00
C THR A 94 -10.06 -2.78 9.44
N ALA A 95 -11.32 -2.76 9.88
CA ALA A 95 -12.05 -3.96 10.25
C ALA A 95 -12.31 -4.90 9.07
N ALA A 96 -12.50 -4.35 7.86
CA ALA A 96 -12.76 -5.14 6.66
C ALA A 96 -11.50 -5.79 6.06
N ALA A 97 -10.35 -5.10 6.09
CA ALA A 97 -9.17 -5.47 5.33
C ALA A 97 -7.86 -5.55 6.16
N GLU A 98 -7.94 -5.51 7.50
CA GLU A 98 -6.80 -5.62 8.44
C GLU A 98 -5.69 -4.60 8.14
N LEU A 99 -6.05 -3.31 8.21
CA LEU A 99 -5.18 -2.19 7.84
C LEU A 99 -4.60 -1.43 9.05
N SER A 100 -4.38 -2.11 10.18
CA SER A 100 -3.93 -1.48 11.44
C SER A 100 -2.59 -0.75 11.34
N ASP A 101 -1.73 -1.22 10.43
CA ASP A 101 -0.36 -0.70 10.27
C ASP A 101 -0.27 0.45 9.27
N PHE A 102 -1.41 0.87 8.68
CA PHE A 102 -1.49 1.92 7.68
C PHE A 102 -1.99 3.24 8.25
N VAL A 103 -1.59 4.34 7.59
CA VAL A 103 -2.04 5.69 7.91
C VAL A 103 -3.20 6.06 7.00
N PHE A 104 -4.20 6.76 7.56
CA PHE A 104 -5.41 7.16 6.86
C PHE A 104 -5.53 8.68 6.73
N GLY A 105 -6.07 9.14 5.60
CA GLY A 105 -6.47 10.53 5.38
C GLY A 105 -7.85 10.62 4.73
N THR A 106 -8.64 11.64 5.07
CA THR A 106 -9.98 11.87 4.51
C THR A 106 -9.95 13.07 3.55
N PRO A 107 -9.68 12.87 2.25
CA PRO A 107 -9.60 13.98 1.29
C PRO A 107 -10.96 14.62 1.00
N ALA A 108 -12.05 13.86 1.12
CA ALA A 108 -13.41 14.31 0.88
C ALA A 108 -14.41 13.38 1.58
N ALA A 109 -15.67 13.81 1.70
CA ALA A 109 -16.75 12.95 2.20
C ALA A 109 -16.91 11.72 1.29
N GLY A 110 -16.92 10.53 1.89
CA GLY A 110 -17.04 9.27 1.15
C GLY A 110 -15.75 8.80 0.46
N ALA A 111 -14.60 9.41 0.77
CA ALA A 111 -13.30 9.00 0.28
C ALA A 111 -12.26 8.90 1.41
N ILE A 112 -11.44 7.85 1.37
CA ILE A 112 -10.34 7.58 2.31
C ILE A 112 -9.07 7.29 1.52
N ARG A 113 -7.95 7.82 1.99
CA ARG A 113 -6.60 7.57 1.51
C ARG A 113 -5.88 6.67 2.50
N ILE A 114 -5.12 5.70 2.01
CA ILE A 114 -4.42 4.68 2.81
C ILE A 114 -2.96 4.63 2.34
N ALA A 115 -2.01 4.78 3.27
CA ALA A 115 -0.58 4.79 2.97
C ALA A 115 0.28 4.09 4.04
N THR A 116 1.54 3.81 3.69
CA THR A 116 2.45 2.94 4.46
C THR A 116 3.31 3.67 5.51
N ASP A 117 3.43 4.99 5.48
CA ASP A 117 4.23 5.75 6.45
C ASP A 117 3.59 7.09 6.85
N ALA A 118 3.98 7.60 8.02
CA ALA A 118 3.61 8.92 8.51
C ALA A 118 4.58 10.03 8.04
N ALA A 119 5.82 9.67 7.69
CA ALA A 119 6.85 10.61 7.25
C ALA A 119 6.60 11.16 5.83
N GLY A 120 5.66 10.57 5.10
CA GLY A 120 5.11 11.04 3.84
C GLY A 120 3.59 10.94 3.79
N ILE A 121 2.88 11.02 4.93
CA ILE A 121 1.49 11.47 5.10
C ILE A 121 1.36 11.86 6.59
N ASN A 122 1.55 13.14 6.95
CA ASN A 122 1.01 13.56 8.24
C ASN A 122 -0.53 13.56 8.11
N ALA A 123 -1.23 13.16 9.16
CA ALA A 123 -2.69 13.05 9.19
C ALA A 123 -3.45 14.37 8.82
N ASP A 124 -2.75 15.51 8.79
CA ASP A 124 -3.25 16.84 8.40
C ASP A 124 -2.63 17.38 7.08
N ASP A 125 -1.87 16.56 6.34
CA ASP A 125 -1.05 17.03 5.23
C ASP A 125 -1.69 16.78 3.86
N THR A 126 -2.25 17.86 3.33
CA THR A 126 -2.69 17.98 1.94
C THR A 126 -1.53 17.90 0.93
N ALA A 127 -0.26 17.79 1.36
CA ALA A 127 0.90 17.74 0.48
C ALA A 127 1.39 16.33 0.07
N ASN A 128 0.74 15.25 0.50
CA ASN A 128 1.18 13.89 0.14
C ASN A 128 0.27 13.12 -0.81
N GLU A 129 -0.23 13.79 -1.85
CA GLU A 129 -1.11 13.18 -2.89
C GLU A 129 -0.48 12.01 -3.65
N ASN A 130 0.80 11.72 -3.47
CA ASN A 130 1.54 11.00 -4.50
C ASN A 130 1.67 9.49 -4.26
N CYS A 131 1.53 8.99 -3.02
CA CYS A 131 1.81 7.58 -2.69
C CYS A 131 0.74 6.96 -1.78
N HIS A 132 -0.41 6.61 -2.34
CA HIS A 132 -1.50 6.09 -1.54
C HIS A 132 -2.49 5.26 -2.35
N VAL A 133 -3.30 4.47 -1.65
CA VAL A 133 -4.54 3.90 -2.19
C VAL A 133 -5.70 4.83 -1.82
N LEU A 134 -6.45 5.27 -2.82
CA LEU A 134 -7.69 6.03 -2.65
C LEU A 134 -8.87 5.07 -2.77
N TYR A 135 -9.61 4.94 -1.68
CA TYR A 135 -10.90 4.26 -1.60
C TYR A 135 -12.01 5.31 -1.70
N THR A 136 -12.87 5.18 -2.70
CA THR A 136 -14.11 5.97 -2.83
C THR A 136 -15.29 5.02 -2.66
N GLN A 137 -16.16 5.29 -1.69
CA GLN A 137 -17.30 4.41 -1.39
C GLN A 137 -18.29 4.33 -2.55
N ALA A 138 -19.18 3.33 -2.49
CA ALA A 138 -20.25 3.16 -3.46
C ALA A 138 -21.15 4.40 -3.56
N SER A 139 -21.49 4.81 -4.78
CA SER A 139 -22.37 5.97 -5.04
C SER A 139 -23.85 5.59 -5.20
N GLY A 140 -24.15 4.29 -5.27
CA GLY A 140 -25.51 3.79 -5.41
C GLY A 140 -25.61 2.27 -5.33
N PRO A 141 -26.84 1.72 -5.30
CA PRO A 141 -27.08 0.27 -5.25
C PRO A 141 -26.45 -0.45 -6.44
N GLY A 142 -25.69 -1.51 -6.17
CA GLY A 142 -25.01 -2.31 -7.20
C GLY A 142 -23.80 -1.62 -7.86
N ILE A 143 -23.43 -0.41 -7.43
CA ILE A 143 -22.21 0.27 -7.88
C ILE A 143 -21.08 -0.07 -6.92
N LYS A 144 -20.01 -0.66 -7.45
CA LYS A 144 -18.82 -1.01 -6.65
C LYS A 144 -18.08 0.26 -6.20
N PRO A 145 -17.43 0.24 -5.03
CA PRO A 145 -16.49 1.29 -4.64
C PRO A 145 -15.33 1.35 -5.64
N VAL A 146 -14.78 2.55 -5.80
CA VAL A 146 -13.64 2.80 -6.69
C VAL A 146 -12.37 2.78 -5.85
N ILE A 147 -11.44 1.89 -6.19
CA ILE A 147 -10.16 1.72 -5.49
C ILE A 147 -9.02 1.96 -6.47
N THR A 148 -8.31 3.06 -6.28
CA THR A 148 -7.24 3.52 -7.18
C THR A 148 -5.92 3.67 -6.44
N ILE A 149 -4.82 3.31 -7.09
CA ILE A 149 -3.47 3.58 -6.58
C ILE A 149 -3.01 4.89 -7.22
N VAL A 150 -2.50 5.79 -6.39
CA VAL A 150 -1.79 6.99 -6.82
C VAL A 150 -0.33 6.78 -6.44
N ASN A 151 0.58 6.83 -7.43
CA ASN A 151 2.01 6.53 -7.25
C ASN A 151 2.98 7.58 -7.83
N ASP A 152 2.52 8.83 -8.01
CA ASP A 152 3.25 9.91 -8.67
C ASP A 152 4.53 10.34 -7.92
N GLY A 153 5.62 9.58 -8.04
CA GLY A 153 6.90 9.86 -7.38
C GLY A 153 7.10 9.17 -6.04
N CYS A 154 6.52 7.98 -5.88
CA CYS A 154 6.98 6.99 -4.91
C CYS A 154 8.36 6.43 -5.30
#